data_AF-A0A9P6M4A0-F1
#
_entry.id   AF-A0A9P6M4A0-F1
#
_cell.length_a   1.000
_cell.length_b   1.000
_cell.length_c   1.000
_cell.angle_alpha   90.00
_cell.angle_beta   90.00
_cell.angle_gamma   90.00
#
_symmetry.space_group_name_H-M   'P 1'
#
loop_
_entity.id
_entity.type
_entity.pdbx_description
1 polymer ?
#
loop_
_entity_poly.entity_id
_entity_poly.type
_entity_poly.pdbx_seq_one_letter_code
_entity_poly.pdbx_strand_id
1 'polypeptide(L)'
;MFLPWSFFQMYIFFFFFQVLLSSALGAVLALYSKASQGYAHSIRWVRQGGHLEMLSAIGYFSWKLPGTVFGILFAMVLLDVLISLTGTGAQILVKQAIRQTSAAQQIIQIAPFIATDHAATIQGWATTVSPGGSIVNALAMTINNTRNIPDAQTGRQYIPRLYPYESACDRLNFIAVHPNNTHLQISSNGCANLSIVFDNLFEPNVSRSYVTRRSDNRGTIILPGRYDTDGTSIFLVSGAYSAEMASYVLISPRAGQKCLTGEFYRNMIVPAQSGVTNSPTTVVTKCLYATGEIITLSSTSVRFSVPKLKSFRNVTSSIFDQQDDLLVGMERSISEGRFSHLAADVSDAMQVMEVKTIGTEVHILACAARRASPKGTIYLMCSYTTAAATLTKPQSMLPEFFARRAGKPYAPYARYALYTVDILAEHLPLANSVGSGQPRYATASILAASREAATYFASLGQNFYIDWTERKILLIFETIDPLKGYEIPLWLFATVIAAMVGSLALVLTVEFSMEDKFKRSLQWMVSEELASSQGQKAPMLMEY
;
A
#
# COMPACT_ATOMS: atom_id res chain seq x y z
N MET A 1 -15.20 20.88 15.48
CA MET A 1 -15.68 21.33 14.16
C MET A 1 -14.51 21.31 13.20
N PHE A 2 -14.68 20.84 11.96
CA PHE A 2 -13.63 20.84 10.93
C PHE A 2 -13.77 22.07 10.03
N LEU A 3 -12.69 22.82 9.87
CA LEU A 3 -12.60 23.93 8.93
C LEU A 3 -11.56 23.60 7.85
N PRO A 4 -11.92 23.58 6.56
CA PRO A 4 -10.98 23.34 5.46
C PRO A 4 -10.12 24.60 5.17
N TRP A 5 -9.55 25.19 6.22
CA TRP A 5 -8.74 26.38 6.12
C TRP A 5 -7.28 26.03 5.88
N SER A 6 -6.63 26.83 5.03
CA SER A 6 -5.17 26.75 4.89
C SER A 6 -4.48 27.31 6.13
N PHE A 7 -3.19 26.99 6.30
CA PHE A 7 -2.37 27.57 7.37
C PHE A 7 -2.42 29.11 7.37
N PHE A 8 -2.43 29.71 6.18
CA PHE A 8 -2.52 31.16 6.02
C PHE A 8 -3.84 31.74 6.54
N GLN A 9 -4.96 31.09 6.24
CA GLN A 9 -6.28 31.52 6.71
C GLN A 9 -6.41 31.40 8.23
N MET A 10 -5.89 30.33 8.82
CA MET A 10 -5.84 30.19 10.29
C MET A 10 -5.00 31.27 10.95
N TYR A 11 -3.84 31.59 10.37
CA TYR A 11 -2.97 32.63 10.90
C TYR A 11 -3.63 34.01 10.83
N ILE A 12 -4.26 34.35 9.71
CA ILE A 12 -5.02 35.60 9.55
C ILE A 12 -6.15 35.70 10.58
N PHE A 13 -6.90 34.63 10.79
CA PHE A 13 -7.99 34.60 11.77
C PHE A 13 -7.49 34.93 13.18
N PHE A 14 -6.41 34.29 13.62
CA PHE A 14 -5.81 34.58 14.93
C PHE A 14 -5.13 35.95 15.01
N PHE A 15 -4.55 36.42 13.91
CA PHE A 15 -4.00 37.77 13.83
C PHE A 15 -5.07 38.83 14.07
N PHE A 16 -6.21 38.74 13.37
CA PHE A 16 -7.33 39.65 13.60
C PHE A 16 -7.90 39.54 15.01
N PHE A 17 -7.96 38.34 15.58
CA PHE A 17 -8.35 38.15 16.98
C PHE A 17 -7.42 38.92 17.93
N GLN A 18 -6.10 38.79 17.77
CA GLN A 18 -5.13 39.50 18.61
C GLN A 18 -5.19 41.02 18.43
N VAL A 19 -5.29 41.51 17.19
CA VAL A 19 -5.41 42.95 16.89
C VAL A 19 -6.66 43.55 17.52
N LEU A 20 -7.81 42.87 17.42
CA LEU A 20 -9.06 43.34 18.00
C LEU A 20 -9.01 43.33 19.54
N LEU A 21 -8.43 42.29 20.13
CA LEU A 21 -8.31 42.16 21.57
C LEU A 21 -7.39 43.25 22.15
N SER A 22 -6.26 43.51 21.49
CA SER A 22 -5.34 44.61 21.84
C SER A 22 -6.00 45.99 21.67
N SER A 23 -6.76 46.18 20.58
CA SER A 23 -7.50 47.43 20.35
C SER A 23 -8.58 47.67 21.40
N ALA A 24 -9.29 46.60 21.82
CA ALA A 24 -10.29 46.68 22.88
C ALA A 24 -9.68 47.03 24.24
N LEU A 25 -8.51 46.49 24.57
CA LEU A 25 -7.76 46.94 25.75
C LEU A 25 -7.48 48.45 25.68
N GLY A 26 -7.03 48.94 24.52
CA GLY A 26 -6.86 50.38 24.28
C GLY A 26 -8.15 51.20 24.47
N ALA A 27 -9.30 50.65 24.10
CA ALA A 27 -10.60 51.28 24.29
C ALA A 27 -11.05 51.30 25.77
N VAL A 28 -10.86 50.20 26.51
CA VAL A 28 -11.10 50.16 27.97
C VAL A 28 -10.21 51.17 28.69
N LEU A 29 -8.95 51.27 28.27
CA LEU A 29 -7.99 52.22 28.78
C LEU A 29 -8.44 53.67 28.58
N ALA A 30 -8.99 54.00 27.41
CA ALA A 30 -9.55 55.33 27.15
C ALA A 30 -10.74 55.62 28.09
N LEU A 31 -11.65 54.66 28.29
CA LEU A 31 -12.78 54.74 29.24
C LEU A 31 -12.31 55.01 30.67
N TYR A 32 -11.30 54.28 31.14
CA TYR A 32 -10.73 54.46 32.46
C TYR A 32 -10.08 55.86 32.62
N SER A 33 -9.33 56.30 31.61
CA SER A 33 -8.67 57.63 31.63
C SER A 33 -9.66 58.79 31.76
N LYS A 34 -10.83 58.68 31.11
CA LYS A 34 -11.90 59.67 31.19
C LYS A 34 -12.51 59.72 32.59
N ALA A 35 -12.70 58.57 33.22
CA ALA A 35 -13.28 58.47 34.55
C ALA A 35 -12.36 59.01 35.65
N SER A 36 -11.04 58.84 35.51
CA SER A 36 -10.07 59.20 36.56
C SER A 36 -9.52 60.63 36.47
N GLN A 37 -9.81 61.38 35.40
CA GLN A 37 -9.36 62.76 35.07
C GLN A 37 -7.86 63.11 35.17
N GLY A 38 -6.99 62.28 35.77
CA GLY A 38 -5.57 62.60 36.03
C GLY A 38 -4.51 61.76 35.28
N TYR A 39 -4.91 60.76 34.49
CA TYR A 39 -3.97 59.76 33.93
C TYR A 39 -4.00 59.61 32.40
N ALA A 40 -4.55 60.58 31.68
CA ALA A 40 -4.64 60.52 30.22
C ALA A 40 -3.26 60.43 29.53
N HIS A 41 -2.20 61.04 30.09
CA HIS A 41 -0.87 61.03 29.49
C HIS A 41 -0.08 59.72 29.71
N SER A 42 -0.24 59.06 30.86
CA SER A 42 0.42 57.77 31.14
C SER A 42 -0.22 56.61 30.37
N ILE A 43 -1.54 56.65 30.18
CA ILE A 43 -2.28 55.67 29.37
C ILE A 43 -1.98 55.81 27.86
N ARG A 44 -1.66 57.02 27.38
CA ARG A 44 -1.22 57.25 25.99
C ARG A 44 0.13 56.62 25.66
N TRP A 45 1.07 56.62 26.60
CA TRP A 45 2.39 55.99 26.44
C TRP A 45 2.29 54.47 26.24
N VAL A 46 1.39 53.84 27.00
CA VAL A 46 1.08 52.40 26.91
C VAL A 46 0.57 52.02 25.52
N ARG A 47 -0.16 52.91 24.84
CA ARG A 47 -0.70 52.67 23.49
C ARG A 47 0.35 52.76 22.36
N GLN A 48 1.52 53.37 22.60
CA GLN A 48 2.53 53.63 21.56
C GLN A 48 3.83 52.85 21.74
N GLY A 49 4.27 52.54 22.96
CA GLY A 49 5.63 52.04 23.19
C GLY A 49 5.84 50.52 23.13
N GLY A 50 4.76 49.74 23.08
CA GLY A 50 4.86 48.28 23.11
C GLY A 50 5.48 47.73 24.41
N HIS A 51 5.66 46.41 24.48
CA HIS A 51 6.06 45.73 25.73
C HIS A 51 7.41 46.19 26.29
N LEU A 52 8.38 46.52 25.42
CA LEU A 52 9.74 46.89 25.82
C LEU A 52 9.81 48.31 26.41
N GLU A 53 9.08 49.27 25.86
CA GLU A 53 9.05 50.64 26.41
C GLU A 53 8.20 50.70 27.69
N MET A 54 7.17 49.86 27.82
CA MET A 54 6.42 49.71 29.06
C MET A 54 7.27 49.15 30.20
N LEU A 55 8.05 48.10 29.93
CA LEU A 55 8.96 47.49 30.93
C LEU A 55 10.11 48.43 31.30
N SER A 56 10.68 49.15 30.33
CA SER A 56 11.73 50.14 30.60
C SER A 56 11.21 51.32 31.41
N ALA A 57 9.96 51.77 31.15
CA ALA A 57 9.29 52.78 31.95
C ALA A 57 9.04 52.30 33.40
N ILE A 58 8.60 51.05 33.61
CA ILE A 58 8.45 50.48 34.97
C ILE A 58 9.80 50.50 35.70
N GLY A 59 10.87 50.05 35.03
CA GLY A 59 12.21 50.03 35.61
C GLY A 59 12.68 51.43 36.02
N TYR A 60 12.49 52.42 35.13
CA TYR A 60 12.96 53.79 35.32
C TYR A 60 12.13 54.59 36.35
N PHE A 61 10.83 54.31 36.47
CA PHE A 61 9.91 55.06 37.34
C PHE A 61 9.58 54.36 38.68
N SER A 62 10.10 53.17 38.92
CA SER A 62 9.82 52.34 40.10
C SER A 62 10.03 53.04 41.45
N TRP A 63 10.82 54.12 41.51
CA TRP A 63 11.16 54.85 42.74
C TRP A 63 10.52 56.25 42.87
N LYS A 64 9.78 56.74 41.87
CA LYS A 64 9.29 58.16 41.84
C LYS A 64 7.80 58.34 41.55
N LEU A 65 7.05 57.29 41.25
CA LEU A 65 5.61 57.38 41.01
C LEU A 65 4.78 57.08 42.27
N PRO A 66 3.61 57.71 42.46
CA PRO A 66 2.65 57.31 43.49
C PRO A 66 2.28 55.82 43.30
N GLY A 67 2.22 55.06 44.40
CA GLY A 67 2.02 53.60 44.35
C GLY A 67 0.77 53.14 43.59
N THR A 68 -0.27 53.98 43.54
CA THR A 68 -1.48 53.76 42.74
C THR A 68 -1.21 53.78 41.23
N VAL A 69 -0.35 54.67 40.73
CA VAL A 69 0.02 54.76 39.31
C VAL A 69 0.88 53.58 38.91
N PHE A 70 1.82 53.20 39.77
CA PHE A 70 2.65 52.03 39.57
C PHE A 70 1.82 50.74 39.52
N GLY A 71 0.85 50.58 40.44
CA GLY A 71 -0.07 49.43 40.46
C GLY A 71 -0.92 49.33 39.19
N ILE A 72 -1.45 50.45 38.68
CA ILE A 72 -2.21 50.48 37.42
C ILE A 72 -1.31 50.11 36.24
N LEU A 73 -0.10 50.65 36.16
CA LEU A 73 0.82 50.40 35.04
C LEU A 73 1.32 48.95 35.02
N PHE A 74 1.58 48.37 36.19
CA PHE A 74 1.90 46.94 36.34
C PHE A 74 0.73 46.04 35.96
N ALA A 75 -0.50 46.35 36.42
CA ALA A 75 -1.70 45.61 36.04
C ALA A 75 -1.94 45.62 34.53
N MET A 76 -1.61 46.72 33.85
CA MET A 76 -1.71 46.83 32.39
C MET A 76 -0.69 45.96 31.66
N VAL A 77 0.57 45.93 32.11
CA VAL A 77 1.58 45.00 31.55
C VAL A 77 1.15 43.54 31.74
N LEU A 78 0.62 43.20 32.92
CA LEU A 78 0.12 41.85 33.18
C LEU A 78 -1.03 41.48 32.23
N LEU A 79 -1.99 42.40 32.04
CA LEU A 79 -3.15 42.17 31.18
C LEU A 79 -2.76 42.02 29.70
N ASP A 80 -1.79 42.82 29.25
CA ASP A 80 -1.25 42.78 27.88
C ASP A 80 -0.47 41.48 27.60
N VAL A 81 0.33 41.00 28.56
CA VAL A 81 0.99 39.69 28.49
C VAL A 81 -0.04 38.55 28.46
N LEU A 82 -1.09 38.63 29.29
CA LEU A 82 -2.17 37.64 29.32
C LEU A 82 -2.92 37.59 27.97
N ILE A 83 -3.18 38.75 27.35
CA ILE A 83 -3.78 38.85 26.02
C ILE A 83 -2.89 38.22 24.95
N SER A 84 -1.59 38.51 24.94
CA SER A 84 -0.63 37.88 24.02
C SER A 84 -0.58 36.36 24.19
N LEU A 85 -0.65 35.85 25.42
CA LEU A 85 -0.69 34.41 25.71
C LEU A 85 -2.01 33.76 25.29
N THR A 86 -3.15 34.46 25.33
CA THR A 86 -4.45 33.88 24.93
C THR A 86 -4.51 33.50 23.45
N GLY A 87 -3.91 34.29 22.56
CA GLY A 87 -3.83 33.97 21.13
C GLY A 87 -2.98 32.71 20.87
N THR A 88 -1.83 32.61 21.53
CA THR A 88 -0.95 31.43 21.44
C THR A 88 -1.61 30.19 22.06
N GLY A 89 -2.28 30.35 23.21
CA GLY A 89 -3.02 29.28 23.87
C GLY A 89 -4.17 28.75 23.00
N ALA A 90 -4.90 29.63 22.32
CA ALA A 90 -5.95 29.24 21.38
C ALA A 90 -5.39 28.47 20.18
N GLN A 91 -4.21 28.86 19.67
CA GLN A 91 -3.53 28.14 18.58
C GLN A 91 -3.10 26.72 18.97
N ILE A 92 -2.63 26.51 20.20
CA ILE A 92 -2.21 25.17 20.69
C ILE A 92 -3.39 24.18 20.70
N LEU A 93 -4.61 24.67 20.94
CA LEU A 93 -5.82 23.84 20.97
C LEU A 93 -6.34 23.48 19.57
N VAL A 94 -5.79 24.09 18.52
CA VAL A 94 -6.12 23.77 17.12
C VAL A 94 -5.26 22.61 16.65
N LYS A 95 -5.90 21.54 16.19
CA LYS A 95 -5.18 20.38 15.63
C LYS A 95 -5.28 20.38 14.12
N GLN A 96 -4.17 20.09 13.45
CA GLN A 96 -4.22 19.75 12.03
C GLN A 96 -4.99 18.44 11.88
N ALA A 97 -5.95 18.44 10.96
CA ALA A 97 -6.77 17.28 10.69
C ALA A 97 -6.92 17.08 9.17
N ILE A 98 -7.12 15.83 8.77
CA ILE A 98 -7.44 15.47 7.39
C ILE A 98 -8.83 14.87 7.42
N ARG A 99 -9.76 15.48 6.70
CA ARG A 99 -11.09 14.96 6.52
C ARG A 99 -11.19 14.31 5.14
N GLN A 100 -11.64 13.07 5.11
CA GLN A 100 -11.96 12.40 3.85
C GLN A 100 -13.31 12.90 3.35
N THR A 101 -13.37 13.31 2.08
CA THR A 101 -14.64 13.59 1.39
C THR A 101 -15.38 12.29 1.08
N SER A 102 -16.67 12.39 0.74
CA SER A 102 -17.45 11.24 0.31
C SER A 102 -16.78 10.57 -0.89
N ALA A 103 -16.59 9.26 -0.80
CA ALA A 103 -16.03 8.47 -1.89
C ALA A 103 -16.89 8.61 -3.14
N ALA A 104 -16.32 9.16 -4.22
CA ALA A 104 -16.92 9.12 -5.54
C ALA A 104 -16.50 7.84 -6.27
N GLN A 105 -17.36 7.31 -7.12
CA GLN A 105 -17.03 6.12 -7.92
C GLN A 105 -16.49 6.55 -9.27
N GLN A 106 -15.35 5.99 -9.65
CA GLN A 106 -14.74 6.24 -10.95
C GLN A 106 -14.36 4.93 -11.62
N ILE A 107 -14.88 4.71 -12.83
CA ILE A 107 -14.48 3.59 -13.70
C ILE A 107 -13.29 4.06 -14.53
N ILE A 108 -12.14 3.43 -14.30
CA ILE A 108 -10.87 3.76 -14.95
C ILE A 108 -10.50 2.64 -15.91
N GLN A 109 -10.10 3.03 -17.12
CA GLN A 109 -9.48 2.13 -18.09
C GLN A 109 -7.97 2.28 -17.97
N ILE A 110 -7.27 1.19 -17.68
CA ILE A 110 -5.81 1.13 -17.59
C ILE A 110 -5.28 0.44 -18.86
N ALA A 111 -4.22 1.00 -19.46
CA ALA A 111 -3.62 0.53 -20.72
C ALA A 111 -2.13 0.14 -20.53
N PRO A 112 -1.56 -0.73 -21.40
CA PRO A 112 -2.02 -2.05 -21.79
C PRO A 112 -1.28 -3.18 -21.03
N PHE A 113 -1.76 -4.42 -21.14
CA PHE A 113 -0.96 -5.61 -20.82
C PHE A 113 -0.05 -5.97 -22.01
N ILE A 114 1.09 -6.57 -21.73
CA ILE A 114 2.04 -7.08 -22.72
C ILE A 114 1.73 -8.57 -22.91
N ALA A 115 1.33 -8.95 -24.12
CA ALA A 115 1.22 -10.35 -24.51
C ALA A 115 2.41 -10.73 -25.38
N THR A 116 3.14 -11.75 -24.91
CA THR A 116 4.13 -12.52 -25.66
C THR A 116 3.51 -13.85 -26.08
N ASP A 117 4.18 -14.60 -26.95
CA ASP A 117 3.73 -15.93 -27.37
C ASP A 117 3.58 -16.92 -26.20
N HIS A 118 4.29 -16.67 -25.09
CA HIS A 118 4.27 -17.52 -23.90
C HIS A 118 3.39 -16.95 -22.78
N ALA A 119 3.53 -15.66 -22.45
CA ALA A 119 2.88 -15.04 -21.31
C ALA A 119 2.15 -13.75 -21.66
N ALA A 120 1.02 -13.50 -21.02
CA ALA A 120 0.45 -12.16 -20.92
C ALA A 120 0.61 -11.59 -19.51
N THR A 121 1.22 -10.41 -19.38
CA THR A 121 1.46 -9.73 -18.10
C THR A 121 0.98 -8.29 -18.12
N ILE A 122 0.50 -7.77 -16.99
CA ILE A 122 0.09 -6.37 -16.88
C ILE A 122 1.34 -5.49 -16.67
N GLN A 123 1.53 -4.49 -17.53
CA GLN A 123 2.69 -3.61 -17.43
C GLN A 123 2.65 -2.78 -16.15
N GLY A 124 3.79 -2.69 -15.44
CA GLY A 124 3.91 -1.90 -14.20
C GLY A 124 3.26 -2.55 -12.97
N TRP A 125 2.73 -3.77 -13.10
CA TRP A 125 2.05 -4.51 -12.05
C TRP A 125 2.88 -5.70 -11.55
N ALA A 126 4.16 -5.42 -11.34
CA ALA A 126 5.05 -6.26 -10.56
C ALA A 126 5.35 -5.56 -9.23
N THR A 127 5.48 -6.33 -8.16
CA THR A 127 5.66 -5.79 -6.81
C THR A 127 6.60 -6.64 -5.98
N THR A 128 7.03 -6.09 -4.86
CA THR A 128 7.86 -6.81 -3.89
C THR A 128 7.13 -6.91 -2.56
N VAL A 129 7.26 -8.05 -1.91
CA VAL A 129 6.73 -8.30 -0.57
C VAL A 129 7.89 -8.23 0.40
N SER A 130 7.84 -7.26 1.32
CA SER A 130 8.84 -7.15 2.38
C SER A 130 8.81 -8.38 3.30
N PRO A 131 9.92 -8.71 3.99
CA PRO A 131 9.95 -9.88 4.86
C PRO A 131 8.91 -9.79 5.98
N GLY A 132 8.05 -10.81 6.10
CA GLY A 132 6.93 -10.81 7.05
C GLY A 132 5.80 -9.82 6.72
N GLY A 133 5.86 -9.16 5.56
CA GLY A 133 4.80 -8.29 5.04
C GLY A 133 3.61 -9.09 4.49
N SER A 134 2.46 -8.43 4.37
CA SER A 134 1.26 -9.03 3.79
C SER A 134 1.28 -8.93 2.26
N ILE A 135 1.03 -10.05 1.59
CA ILE A 135 0.84 -10.09 0.14
C ILE A 135 -0.34 -9.21 -0.28
N VAL A 136 -1.42 -9.19 0.51
CA VAL A 136 -2.63 -8.40 0.21
C VAL A 136 -2.30 -6.92 0.14
N ASN A 137 -1.48 -6.42 1.07
CA ASN A 137 -1.04 -5.02 1.05
C ASN A 137 -0.19 -4.71 -0.18
N ALA A 138 0.73 -5.60 -0.55
CA ALA A 138 1.56 -5.43 -1.75
C ALA A 138 0.71 -5.43 -3.03
N LEU A 139 -0.27 -6.34 -3.15
CA LEU A 139 -1.21 -6.38 -4.27
C LEU A 139 -2.07 -5.11 -4.31
N ALA A 140 -2.64 -4.69 -3.18
CA ALA A 140 -3.45 -3.47 -3.09
C ALA A 140 -2.64 -2.23 -3.46
N MET A 141 -1.39 -2.12 -3.00
CA MET A 141 -0.46 -1.04 -3.36
C MET A 141 -0.12 -1.03 -4.85
N THR A 142 -0.07 -2.20 -5.48
CA THR A 142 0.21 -2.32 -6.91
C THR A 142 -0.96 -1.81 -7.74
N ILE A 143 -2.19 -2.20 -7.37
CA ILE A 143 -3.41 -1.80 -8.05
C ILE A 143 -3.74 -0.32 -7.80
N ASN A 144 -3.48 0.19 -6.59
CA ASN A 144 -3.74 1.59 -6.22
C ASN A 144 -2.65 2.58 -6.67
N ASN A 145 -1.57 2.09 -7.30
CA ASN A 145 -0.45 2.93 -7.70
C ASN A 145 -0.89 3.93 -8.78
N THR A 146 -0.87 5.22 -8.44
CA THR A 146 -1.27 6.30 -9.34
C THR A 146 -0.41 6.40 -10.60
N ARG A 147 0.82 5.83 -10.60
CA ARG A 147 1.66 5.75 -11.80
C ARG A 147 1.05 4.85 -12.89
N ASN A 148 0.23 3.88 -12.49
CA ASN A 148 -0.43 2.94 -13.39
C ASN A 148 -1.85 3.41 -13.76
N ILE A 149 -2.32 4.53 -13.20
CA ILE A 149 -3.65 5.09 -13.43
C ILE A 149 -3.51 6.26 -14.40
N PRO A 150 -4.08 6.20 -15.62
CA PRO A 150 -4.03 7.32 -16.55
C PRO A 150 -4.78 8.52 -15.97
N ASP A 151 -4.22 9.71 -16.16
CA ASP A 151 -4.76 10.99 -15.70
C ASP A 151 -5.07 11.05 -14.19
N ALA A 152 -4.29 10.32 -13.37
CA ALA A 152 -4.43 10.33 -11.92
C ALA A 152 -4.27 11.75 -11.35
N GLN A 153 -5.23 12.17 -10.53
CA GLN A 153 -5.20 13.49 -9.90
C GLN A 153 -4.27 13.48 -8.69
N THR A 154 -3.39 14.47 -8.62
CA THR A 154 -2.46 14.63 -7.50
C THR A 154 -3.21 14.79 -6.19
N GLY A 155 -2.86 13.98 -5.19
CA GLY A 155 -3.46 14.04 -3.84
C GLY A 155 -4.75 13.25 -3.67
N ARG A 156 -5.39 12.78 -4.76
CA ARG A 156 -6.53 11.88 -4.72
C ARG A 156 -6.08 10.45 -4.40
N GLN A 157 -6.81 9.79 -3.52
CA GLN A 157 -6.60 8.37 -3.21
C GLN A 157 -7.54 7.52 -4.08
N TYR A 158 -6.99 6.48 -4.69
CA TYR A 158 -7.72 5.53 -5.53
C TYR A 158 -7.76 4.18 -4.83
N ILE A 159 -8.93 3.76 -4.35
CA ILE A 159 -9.07 2.49 -3.62
C ILE A 159 -9.91 1.54 -4.47
N PRO A 160 -9.38 0.37 -4.89
CA PRO A 160 -10.17 -0.62 -5.61
C PRO A 160 -11.34 -1.08 -4.76
N ARG A 161 -12.54 -1.07 -5.33
CA ARG A 161 -13.72 -1.50 -4.59
C ARG A 161 -13.72 -3.02 -4.43
N LEU A 162 -14.02 -3.47 -3.21
CA LEU A 162 -14.14 -4.89 -2.85
C LEU A 162 -15.61 -5.25 -2.61
N TYR A 163 -15.98 -6.48 -2.94
CA TYR A 163 -17.29 -7.05 -2.69
C TYR A 163 -17.18 -8.37 -1.93
N PRO A 164 -18.18 -8.69 -1.09
CA PRO A 164 -18.35 -10.05 -0.63
C PRO A 164 -18.63 -10.97 -1.82
N TYR A 165 -18.16 -12.21 -1.75
CA TYR A 165 -18.44 -13.23 -2.76
C TYR A 165 -18.88 -14.53 -2.12
N GLU A 166 -19.62 -15.32 -2.88
CA GLU A 166 -20.04 -16.66 -2.48
C GLU A 166 -19.18 -17.69 -3.23
N SER A 167 -18.58 -18.61 -2.48
CA SER A 167 -17.82 -19.72 -3.04
C SER A 167 -18.75 -20.64 -3.84
N ALA A 168 -18.35 -20.95 -5.07
CA ALA A 168 -18.98 -21.99 -5.88
C ALA A 168 -18.34 -23.37 -5.65
N CYS A 169 -17.17 -23.42 -5.01
CA CYS A 169 -16.41 -24.65 -4.85
C CYS A 169 -15.50 -24.59 -3.64
N ASP A 170 -15.68 -25.52 -2.71
CA ASP A 170 -14.92 -25.57 -1.45
C ASP A 170 -13.86 -26.68 -1.43
N ARG A 171 -13.82 -27.54 -2.47
CA ARG A 171 -12.89 -28.67 -2.59
C ARG A 171 -12.42 -28.89 -4.02
N LEU A 172 -11.12 -29.08 -4.21
CA LEU A 172 -10.52 -29.35 -5.53
C LEU A 172 -10.04 -30.80 -5.66
N ASN A 173 -10.16 -31.34 -6.88
CA ASN A 173 -9.43 -32.53 -7.30
C ASN A 173 -8.05 -32.11 -7.80
N PHE A 174 -6.99 -32.72 -7.28
CA PHE A 174 -5.65 -32.53 -7.81
C PHE A 174 -5.28 -33.64 -8.80
N ILE A 175 -4.85 -33.24 -9.99
CA ILE A 175 -4.40 -34.14 -11.07
C ILE A 175 -3.02 -33.66 -11.54
N ALA A 176 -2.00 -34.52 -11.49
CA ALA A 176 -0.68 -34.12 -11.98
C ALA A 176 -0.58 -34.09 -13.51
N VAL A 177 0.32 -33.24 -14.02
CA VAL A 177 0.68 -33.05 -15.43
C VAL A 177 -0.45 -32.44 -16.26
N HIS A 178 -1.60 -33.08 -16.39
CA HIS A 178 -2.70 -32.56 -17.21
C HIS A 178 -4.05 -33.04 -16.67
N PRO A 179 -5.12 -32.22 -16.71
CA PRO A 179 -6.43 -32.58 -16.14
C PRO A 179 -7.08 -33.80 -16.82
N ASN A 180 -6.59 -34.22 -17.99
CA ASN A 180 -7.07 -35.41 -18.69
C ASN A 180 -6.40 -36.71 -18.21
N ASN A 181 -5.30 -36.62 -17.46
CA ASN A 181 -4.55 -37.78 -16.95
C ASN A 181 -5.12 -38.23 -15.61
N THR A 182 -6.35 -38.71 -15.60
CA THR A 182 -7.09 -39.07 -14.37
C THR A 182 -6.44 -40.20 -13.56
N HIS A 183 -5.54 -41.00 -14.16
CA HIS A 183 -4.74 -41.99 -13.44
C HIS A 183 -3.69 -41.38 -12.51
N LEU A 184 -3.37 -40.08 -12.69
CA LEU A 184 -2.46 -39.32 -11.83
C LEU A 184 -3.19 -38.42 -10.82
N GLN A 185 -4.42 -38.78 -10.48
CA GLN A 185 -5.26 -38.05 -9.53
C GLN A 185 -4.99 -38.47 -8.08
N ILE A 186 -4.82 -37.49 -7.19
CA ILE A 186 -4.64 -37.73 -5.75
C ILE A 186 -5.96 -37.62 -5.02
N SER A 187 -6.63 -36.47 -5.13
CA SER A 187 -7.90 -36.22 -4.44
C SER A 187 -9.09 -36.46 -5.37
N SER A 188 -10.16 -37.01 -4.81
CA SER A 188 -11.43 -37.28 -5.50
C SER A 188 -12.59 -36.57 -4.78
N ASN A 189 -13.70 -36.35 -5.49
CA ASN A 189 -14.92 -35.67 -5.01
C ASN A 189 -14.81 -34.14 -4.84
N GLY A 190 -13.85 -33.49 -5.49
CA GLY A 190 -13.80 -32.03 -5.67
C GLY A 190 -14.71 -31.54 -6.81
N CYS A 191 -15.11 -30.27 -6.74
CA CYS A 191 -15.98 -29.62 -7.71
C CYS A 191 -15.25 -29.05 -8.94
N ALA A 192 -13.92 -28.96 -8.89
CA ALA A 192 -13.09 -28.55 -10.00
C ALA A 192 -11.75 -29.29 -9.98
N ASN A 193 -11.15 -29.46 -11.16
CA ASN A 193 -9.85 -30.10 -11.31
C ASN A 193 -8.75 -29.04 -11.37
N LEU A 194 -7.78 -29.13 -10.48
CA LEU A 194 -6.54 -28.36 -10.50
C LEU A 194 -5.40 -29.27 -10.91
N SER A 195 -4.59 -28.83 -11.86
CA SER A 195 -3.38 -29.53 -12.29
C SER A 195 -2.20 -28.59 -12.34
N ILE A 196 -1.03 -29.11 -11.98
CA ILE A 196 0.24 -28.40 -12.17
C ILE A 196 1.05 -29.08 -13.27
N VAL A 197 1.64 -28.28 -14.13
CA VAL A 197 2.58 -28.69 -15.18
C VAL A 197 3.92 -28.06 -14.85
N PHE A 198 4.97 -28.86 -14.78
CA PHE A 198 6.35 -28.39 -14.71
C PHE A 198 6.97 -28.55 -16.09
N ASP A 199 6.83 -27.52 -16.91
CA ASP A 199 7.24 -27.54 -18.31
C ASP A 199 8.74 -27.28 -18.45
N ASN A 200 9.35 -27.83 -19.51
CA ASN A 200 10.78 -27.72 -19.83
C ASN A 200 11.76 -28.25 -18.77
N LEU A 201 11.27 -28.98 -17.76
CA LEU A 201 12.11 -29.61 -16.75
C LEU A 201 12.57 -31.01 -17.16
N PHE A 202 11.77 -31.74 -17.93
CA PHE A 202 12.03 -33.02 -18.62
C PHE A 202 10.66 -33.46 -19.20
N GLU A 203 10.64 -34.31 -20.23
CA GLU A 203 9.42 -34.90 -20.76
C GLU A 203 9.00 -36.11 -19.91
N PRO A 204 7.88 -36.03 -19.15
CA PRO A 204 7.43 -37.13 -18.32
C PRO A 204 6.84 -38.25 -19.18
N ASN A 205 7.28 -39.48 -18.93
CA ASN A 205 6.64 -40.66 -19.47
C ASN A 205 5.37 -40.99 -18.66
N VAL A 206 4.26 -40.37 -19.05
CA VAL A 206 2.94 -40.49 -18.40
C VAL A 206 2.47 -41.94 -18.30
N SER A 207 2.86 -42.82 -19.24
CA SER A 207 2.46 -44.24 -19.23
C SER A 207 3.14 -45.06 -18.13
N ARG A 208 4.35 -44.66 -17.71
CA ARG A 208 5.12 -45.29 -16.62
C ARG A 208 4.96 -44.57 -15.28
N SER A 209 4.15 -43.52 -15.27
CA SER A 209 3.89 -42.72 -14.09
C SER A 209 2.85 -43.38 -13.21
N TYR A 210 3.00 -43.25 -11.89
CA TYR A 210 2.06 -43.84 -10.94
C TYR A 210 1.91 -42.99 -9.67
N VAL A 211 0.82 -43.25 -8.95
CA VAL A 211 0.47 -42.56 -7.71
C VAL A 211 0.42 -43.55 -6.56
N THR A 212 1.11 -43.23 -5.47
CA THR A 212 0.99 -43.91 -4.19
C THR A 212 0.17 -43.02 -3.26
N ARG A 213 -1.10 -43.35 -3.07
CA ARG A 213 -1.98 -42.60 -2.14
C ARG A 213 -1.66 -42.97 -0.70
N ARG A 214 -1.49 -41.96 0.16
CA ARG A 214 -1.36 -42.13 1.61
C ARG A 214 -2.68 -41.87 2.32
N SER A 215 -3.49 -40.95 1.78
CA SER A 215 -4.87 -40.69 2.19
C SER A 215 -5.63 -40.03 1.03
N ASP A 216 -6.93 -39.76 1.21
CA ASP A 216 -7.77 -39.14 0.17
C ASP A 216 -7.29 -37.76 -0.29
N ASN A 217 -6.52 -37.05 0.54
CA ASN A 217 -6.03 -35.71 0.26
C ASN A 217 -4.49 -35.64 0.23
N ARG A 218 -3.81 -36.79 0.26
CA ARG A 218 -2.34 -36.85 0.30
C ARG A 218 -1.80 -38.02 -0.49
N GLY A 219 -0.81 -37.76 -1.33
CA GLY A 219 -0.18 -38.79 -2.12
C GLY A 219 1.22 -38.42 -2.58
N THR A 220 1.90 -39.44 -3.07
CA THR A 220 3.19 -39.31 -3.75
C THR A 220 2.99 -39.69 -5.22
N ILE A 221 3.42 -38.84 -6.14
CA ILE A 221 3.38 -39.12 -7.57
C ILE A 221 4.80 -39.29 -8.07
N ILE A 222 5.02 -40.30 -8.90
CA ILE A 222 6.33 -40.63 -9.45
C ILE A 222 6.22 -40.54 -10.96
N LEU A 223 7.00 -39.63 -11.55
CA LEU A 223 7.06 -39.35 -12.97
C LEU A 223 8.48 -39.65 -13.49
N PRO A 224 8.72 -40.85 -14.05
CA PRO A 224 9.94 -41.09 -14.82
C PRO A 224 9.86 -40.35 -16.15
N GLY A 225 10.98 -39.91 -16.69
CA GLY A 225 11.00 -39.25 -17.99
C GLY A 225 12.42 -39.00 -18.51
N ARG A 226 12.52 -38.16 -19.55
CA ARG A 226 13.79 -37.83 -20.19
C ARG A 226 13.87 -36.35 -20.47
N TYR A 227 15.05 -35.76 -20.33
CA TYR A 227 15.31 -34.43 -20.83
C TYR A 227 15.27 -34.44 -22.35
N ASP A 228 14.56 -33.48 -22.93
CA ASP A 228 14.69 -33.20 -24.36
C ASP A 228 16.10 -32.65 -24.61
N THR A 229 16.91 -33.44 -25.31
CA THR A 229 18.27 -33.05 -25.74
C THR A 229 18.27 -32.41 -27.12
N ASP A 230 17.14 -32.44 -27.84
CA ASP A 230 17.04 -32.09 -29.25
C ASP A 230 16.52 -30.65 -29.49
N GLY A 231 15.96 -29.99 -28.46
CA GLY A 231 15.43 -28.63 -28.54
C GLY A 231 16.23 -27.56 -27.76
N THR A 232 17.13 -26.85 -28.45
CA THR A 232 17.52 -25.40 -28.34
C THR A 232 17.61 -24.64 -26.99
N SER A 233 17.36 -25.20 -25.83
CA SER A 233 17.19 -24.45 -24.57
C SER A 233 18.31 -24.64 -23.53
N ILE A 234 19.24 -25.57 -23.76
CA ILE A 234 20.34 -25.88 -22.83
C ILE A 234 21.68 -25.40 -23.41
N PHE A 235 22.06 -24.17 -23.07
CA PHE A 235 23.40 -23.67 -23.35
C PHE A 235 24.36 -24.08 -22.22
N LEU A 236 25.34 -24.91 -22.55
CA LEU A 236 26.48 -25.26 -21.70
C LEU A 236 27.46 -24.09 -21.67
N VAL A 237 27.55 -23.38 -20.54
CA VAL A 237 28.62 -22.41 -20.31
C VAL A 237 29.34 -22.80 -19.03
N SER A 238 30.58 -23.28 -19.15
CA SER A 238 31.53 -23.46 -18.04
C SER A 238 30.98 -24.24 -16.82
N GLY A 239 30.32 -25.37 -17.05
CA GLY A 239 29.80 -26.24 -15.97
C GLY A 239 28.45 -25.82 -15.37
N ALA A 240 27.84 -24.78 -15.93
CA ALA A 240 26.47 -24.37 -15.65
C ALA A 240 25.59 -24.60 -16.89
N TYR A 241 24.32 -24.94 -16.66
CA TYR A 241 23.33 -25.14 -17.70
C TYR A 241 22.30 -24.01 -17.60
N SER A 242 22.08 -23.24 -18.65
CA SER A 242 20.85 -22.44 -18.70
C SER A 242 19.70 -23.37 -19.07
N ALA A 243 18.59 -23.32 -18.34
CA ALA A 243 17.35 -23.95 -18.75
C ALA A 243 16.20 -22.95 -18.53
N GLU A 244 15.32 -22.87 -19.51
CA GLU A 244 14.04 -22.20 -19.33
C GLU A 244 13.14 -23.13 -18.55
N MET A 245 12.64 -22.67 -17.42
CA MET A 245 11.76 -23.46 -16.58
C MET A 245 10.44 -22.72 -16.48
N ALA A 246 9.38 -23.49 -16.61
CA ALA A 246 8.05 -22.98 -16.46
C ALA A 246 7.23 -23.87 -15.53
N SER A 247 6.42 -23.24 -14.70
CA SER A 247 5.40 -23.97 -13.94
C SER A 247 4.07 -23.29 -14.12
N TYR A 248 3.09 -24.07 -14.59
CA TYR A 248 1.74 -23.60 -14.85
C TYR A 248 0.76 -24.36 -13.97
N VAL A 249 -0.14 -23.62 -13.33
CA VAL A 249 -1.28 -24.17 -12.61
C VAL A 249 -2.52 -23.92 -13.44
N LEU A 250 -3.23 -24.99 -13.79
CA LEU A 250 -4.45 -25.00 -14.57
C LEU A 250 -5.60 -25.43 -13.68
N ILE A 251 -6.70 -24.68 -13.73
CA ILE A 251 -7.97 -25.12 -13.16
C ILE A 251 -9.02 -25.23 -14.24
N SER A 252 -9.78 -26.33 -14.21
CA SER A 252 -10.90 -26.59 -15.10
C SER A 252 -12.11 -27.07 -14.28
N PRO A 253 -13.08 -26.17 -14.01
CA PRO A 253 -14.30 -26.56 -13.30
C PRO A 253 -15.30 -27.28 -14.22
N ARG A 254 -15.31 -26.96 -15.51
CA ARG A 254 -16.20 -27.54 -16.52
C ARG A 254 -15.49 -27.65 -17.86
N ALA A 255 -15.99 -28.54 -18.72
CA ALA A 255 -15.51 -28.67 -20.09
C ALA A 255 -15.56 -27.31 -20.82
N GLY A 256 -14.43 -26.87 -21.39
CA GLY A 256 -14.30 -25.60 -22.10
C GLY A 256 -14.01 -24.37 -21.23
N GLN A 257 -14.10 -24.47 -19.90
CA GLN A 257 -13.66 -23.40 -18.98
C GLN A 257 -12.31 -23.77 -18.37
N LYS A 258 -11.29 -22.94 -18.62
CA LYS A 258 -9.92 -23.12 -18.13
C LYS A 258 -9.36 -21.79 -17.66
N CYS A 259 -8.71 -21.78 -16.51
CA CYS A 259 -7.95 -20.63 -16.00
C CYS A 259 -6.54 -21.10 -15.70
N LEU A 260 -5.54 -20.37 -16.17
CA LEU A 260 -4.14 -20.75 -16.03
C LEU A 260 -3.34 -19.58 -15.49
N THR A 261 -2.60 -19.83 -14.42
CA THR A 261 -1.55 -18.96 -13.92
C THR A 261 -0.23 -19.69 -14.06
N GLY A 262 0.85 -18.95 -14.10
CA GLY A 262 2.15 -19.58 -13.96
C GLY A 262 3.27 -18.59 -14.08
N GLU A 263 4.46 -19.12 -13.95
CA GLU A 263 5.68 -18.35 -13.95
C GLU A 263 6.65 -18.98 -14.92
N PHE A 264 7.45 -18.11 -15.53
CA PHE A 264 8.50 -18.46 -16.45
C PHE A 264 9.75 -17.73 -16.04
N TYR A 265 10.82 -18.48 -15.94
CA TYR A 265 12.11 -17.93 -15.57
C TYR A 265 13.18 -18.75 -16.28
N ARG A 266 14.17 -18.03 -16.81
CA ARG A 266 15.39 -18.64 -17.32
C ARG A 266 16.35 -18.78 -16.17
N ASN A 267 16.66 -20.01 -15.79
CA ASN A 267 17.52 -20.29 -14.65
C ASN A 267 18.84 -20.90 -15.07
N MET A 268 19.91 -20.45 -14.43
CA MET A 268 21.19 -21.12 -14.51
C MET A 268 21.20 -22.25 -13.49
N ILE A 269 21.05 -23.49 -13.95
CA ILE A 269 21.17 -24.69 -13.15
C ILE A 269 22.65 -24.97 -12.92
N VAL A 270 23.08 -24.80 -11.67
CA VAL A 270 24.41 -25.17 -11.21
C VAL A 270 24.28 -26.40 -10.33
N PRO A 271 24.74 -27.60 -10.76
CA PRO A 271 24.59 -28.84 -9.97
C PRO A 271 25.21 -28.78 -8.57
N ALA A 272 26.21 -27.93 -8.38
CA ALA A 272 26.86 -27.71 -7.09
C ALA A 272 26.12 -26.71 -6.17
N GLN A 273 25.13 -25.98 -6.68
CA GLN A 273 24.39 -24.99 -5.91
C GLN A 273 23.52 -25.69 -4.85
N SER A 274 23.57 -25.14 -3.65
CA SER A 274 22.82 -25.58 -2.48
C SER A 274 21.93 -24.45 -2.01
N GLY A 275 20.71 -24.76 -1.56
CA GLY A 275 19.79 -23.77 -1.02
C GLY A 275 18.86 -23.17 -2.06
N VAL A 276 18.24 -22.04 -1.70
CA VAL A 276 17.30 -21.30 -2.56
C VAL A 276 18.00 -20.85 -3.85
N THR A 277 17.41 -21.17 -5.00
CA THR A 277 17.98 -20.81 -6.31
C THR A 277 17.50 -19.45 -6.80
N ASN A 278 16.27 -19.06 -6.41
CA ASN A 278 15.61 -17.82 -6.83
C ASN A 278 14.77 -17.28 -5.69
N SER A 279 14.57 -15.95 -5.67
CA SER A 279 13.56 -15.35 -4.80
C SER A 279 12.21 -16.04 -4.98
N PRO A 280 11.54 -16.41 -3.88
CA PRO A 280 10.18 -16.92 -3.96
C PRO A 280 9.25 -15.91 -4.62
N THR A 281 8.31 -16.41 -5.40
CA THR A 281 7.42 -15.63 -6.24
C THR A 281 5.99 -16.06 -6.03
N THR A 282 5.08 -15.10 -5.91
CA THR A 282 3.63 -15.33 -5.95
C THR A 282 3.09 -14.72 -7.24
N VAL A 283 2.44 -15.55 -8.05
CA VAL A 283 1.66 -15.12 -9.21
C VAL A 283 0.18 -15.21 -8.91
N VAL A 284 -0.60 -14.27 -9.44
CA VAL A 284 -2.05 -14.28 -9.32
C VAL A 284 -2.69 -13.94 -10.66
N THR A 285 -3.79 -14.64 -10.94
CA THR A 285 -4.54 -14.54 -12.19
C THR A 285 -6.02 -14.63 -11.89
N LYS A 286 -6.82 -13.83 -12.59
CA LYS A 286 -8.26 -13.80 -12.48
C LYS A 286 -8.90 -13.98 -13.84
N CYS A 287 -9.68 -15.05 -13.96
CA CYS A 287 -10.45 -15.38 -15.15
C CYS A 287 -11.93 -15.09 -14.90
N LEU A 288 -12.55 -14.28 -15.76
CA LEU A 288 -13.98 -13.99 -15.74
C LEU A 288 -14.63 -14.61 -16.99
N TYR A 289 -15.65 -15.46 -16.80
CA TYR A 289 -16.28 -16.23 -17.87
C TYR A 289 -17.60 -15.65 -18.37
N ALA A 290 -18.01 -16.13 -19.55
CA ALA A 290 -19.33 -15.97 -20.20
C ALA A 290 -20.52 -15.95 -19.23
N THR A 291 -20.46 -16.86 -18.26
CA THR A 291 -21.50 -17.14 -17.29
C THR A 291 -21.53 -16.15 -16.13
N GLY A 292 -20.55 -15.24 -16.03
CA GLY A 292 -20.35 -14.36 -14.88
C GLY A 292 -19.57 -15.01 -13.73
N GLU A 293 -19.25 -16.31 -13.82
CA GLU A 293 -18.37 -17.02 -12.88
C GLU A 293 -16.96 -16.41 -12.92
N ILE A 294 -16.37 -16.20 -11.74
CA ILE A 294 -14.98 -15.76 -11.60
C ILE A 294 -14.17 -16.88 -10.98
N ILE A 295 -13.03 -17.17 -11.59
CA ILE A 295 -11.99 -18.01 -11.01
C ILE A 295 -10.79 -17.14 -10.72
N THR A 296 -10.34 -17.13 -9.48
CA THR A 296 -9.04 -16.59 -9.11
C THR A 296 -8.10 -17.72 -8.79
N LEU A 297 -6.89 -17.64 -9.33
CA LEU A 297 -5.88 -18.66 -9.19
C LEU A 297 -4.58 -17.98 -8.80
N SER A 298 -3.98 -18.44 -7.71
CA SER A 298 -2.67 -17.97 -7.27
C SER A 298 -1.75 -19.14 -7.02
N SER A 299 -0.47 -18.93 -7.31
CA SER A 299 0.58 -19.91 -7.08
C SER A 299 1.79 -19.22 -6.48
N THR A 300 2.32 -19.77 -5.39
CA THR A 300 3.55 -19.33 -4.75
C THR A 300 4.57 -20.45 -4.82
N SER A 301 5.78 -20.17 -5.31
CA SER A 301 6.83 -21.20 -5.45
C SER A 301 8.11 -20.81 -4.73
N VAL A 302 8.66 -21.73 -3.93
CA VAL A 302 10.00 -21.66 -3.35
C VAL A 302 10.88 -22.70 -4.03
N ARG A 303 11.88 -22.25 -4.77
CA ARG A 303 12.77 -23.10 -5.56
C ARG A 303 14.13 -23.25 -4.91
N PHE A 304 14.62 -24.48 -4.86
CA PHE A 304 15.89 -24.78 -4.22
C PHE A 304 16.57 -25.99 -4.83
N SER A 305 17.89 -26.04 -4.70
CA SER A 305 18.73 -27.13 -5.18
C SER A 305 19.37 -27.87 -4.02
N VAL A 306 19.49 -29.19 -4.18
CA VAL A 306 20.15 -30.08 -3.23
C VAL A 306 21.26 -30.85 -3.95
N PRO A 307 22.55 -30.56 -3.68
CA PRO A 307 23.67 -31.14 -4.43
C PRO A 307 23.82 -32.65 -4.26
N LYS A 308 23.40 -33.20 -3.10
CA LYS A 308 23.48 -34.62 -2.77
C LYS A 308 22.21 -35.06 -2.07
N LEU A 309 21.68 -36.25 -2.42
CA LEU A 309 20.48 -36.81 -1.78
C LEU A 309 20.55 -36.79 -0.23
N LYS A 310 21.72 -37.13 0.34
CA LYS A 310 21.95 -37.15 1.80
C LYS A 310 21.90 -35.77 2.47
N SER A 311 22.09 -34.68 1.73
CA SER A 311 22.02 -33.32 2.29
C SER A 311 20.63 -32.70 2.26
N PHE A 312 19.61 -33.44 1.78
CA PHE A 312 18.24 -32.92 1.63
C PHE A 312 17.72 -32.27 2.92
N ARG A 313 17.76 -33.00 4.03
CA ARG A 313 17.28 -32.48 5.32
C ARG A 313 18.00 -31.19 5.72
N ASN A 314 19.32 -31.18 5.68
CA ASN A 314 20.14 -30.02 6.06
C ASN A 314 19.81 -28.78 5.22
N VAL A 315 19.64 -28.96 3.89
CA VAL A 315 19.26 -27.87 2.99
C VAL A 315 17.84 -27.40 3.28
N THR A 316 16.88 -28.31 3.44
CA THR A 316 15.50 -27.91 3.71
C THR A 316 15.35 -27.21 5.07
N SER A 317 16.10 -27.63 6.10
CA SER A 317 16.11 -26.96 7.40
C SER A 317 16.79 -25.58 7.40
N SER A 318 17.60 -25.27 6.39
CA SER A 318 18.16 -23.91 6.25
C SER A 318 17.21 -22.95 5.54
N ILE A 319 16.21 -23.49 4.83
CA ILE A 319 15.23 -22.73 4.05
C ILE A 319 13.93 -22.57 4.83
N PHE A 320 13.41 -23.67 5.39
CA PHE A 320 12.13 -23.74 6.06
C PHE A 320 12.35 -23.81 7.58
N ASP A 321 11.69 -22.91 8.32
CA ASP A 321 11.81 -22.84 9.78
C ASP A 321 11.17 -24.05 10.48
N GLN A 322 10.22 -24.71 9.80
CA GLN A 322 9.51 -25.90 10.30
C GLN A 322 9.54 -27.02 9.27
N GLN A 323 9.69 -28.25 9.76
CA GLN A 323 9.66 -29.44 8.91
C GLN A 323 8.20 -29.83 8.61
N ASP A 324 7.71 -29.40 7.44
CA ASP A 324 6.41 -29.76 6.91
C ASP A 324 6.30 -31.28 6.63
N ASP A 325 5.09 -31.84 6.77
CA ASP A 325 4.70 -33.18 6.35
C ASP A 325 5.23 -33.57 4.96
N LEU A 326 5.19 -32.65 3.99
CA LEU A 326 5.67 -32.88 2.61
C LEU A 326 7.19 -33.06 2.57
N LEU A 327 7.93 -32.27 3.35
CA LEU A 327 9.39 -32.39 3.44
C LEU A 327 9.78 -33.75 4.06
N VAL A 328 9.08 -34.17 5.12
CA VAL A 328 9.27 -35.51 5.71
C VAL A 328 8.91 -36.61 4.71
N GLY A 329 7.83 -36.41 3.94
CA GLY A 329 7.41 -37.33 2.88
C GLY A 329 8.49 -37.51 1.81
N MET A 330 9.11 -36.42 1.38
CA MET A 330 10.18 -36.43 0.37
C MET A 330 11.46 -37.04 0.92
N GLU A 331 11.85 -36.73 2.16
CA GLU A 331 12.98 -37.37 2.83
C GLU A 331 12.81 -38.90 2.88
N ARG A 332 11.59 -39.37 3.18
CA ARG A 332 11.25 -40.79 3.11
C ARG A 332 11.42 -41.34 1.70
N SER A 333 10.84 -40.69 0.70
CA SER A 333 10.97 -41.09 -0.72
C SER A 333 12.44 -41.16 -1.19
N ILE A 334 13.30 -40.27 -0.69
CA ILE A 334 14.75 -40.32 -0.94
C ILE A 334 15.37 -41.55 -0.26
N SER A 335 15.05 -41.79 1.02
CA SER A 335 15.58 -42.92 1.79
C SER A 335 15.14 -44.29 1.26
N GLU A 336 13.93 -44.39 0.71
CA GLU A 336 13.39 -45.56 0.01
C GLU A 336 14.08 -45.82 -1.34
N GLY A 337 14.98 -44.95 -1.78
CA GLY A 337 15.74 -45.12 -3.00
C GLY A 337 14.95 -44.84 -4.28
N ARG A 338 13.86 -44.07 -4.22
CA ARG A 338 13.08 -43.69 -5.41
C ARG A 338 13.95 -43.04 -6.48
N PHE A 339 14.92 -42.22 -6.07
CA PHE A 339 15.88 -41.58 -6.98
C PHE A 339 17.14 -42.42 -7.27
N SER A 340 17.36 -43.53 -6.56
CA SER A 340 18.60 -44.32 -6.66
C SER A 340 18.71 -45.13 -7.95
N HIS A 341 17.58 -45.41 -8.60
CA HIS A 341 17.50 -46.22 -9.82
C HIS A 341 17.62 -45.41 -11.12
N LEU A 342 17.97 -44.13 -11.05
CA LEU A 342 18.32 -43.35 -12.24
C LEU A 342 19.50 -43.99 -12.96
N ALA A 343 19.30 -44.30 -14.24
CA ALA A 343 20.31 -44.91 -15.08
C ALA A 343 21.56 -44.01 -15.18
N ALA A 344 22.63 -44.55 -15.77
CA ALA A 344 23.86 -43.80 -15.99
C ALA A 344 23.71 -42.72 -17.09
N ASP A 345 22.60 -42.73 -17.83
CA ASP A 345 22.29 -41.72 -18.85
C ASP A 345 22.01 -40.35 -18.20
N VAL A 346 22.63 -39.31 -18.74
CA VAL A 346 22.51 -37.92 -18.26
C VAL A 346 21.18 -37.30 -18.67
N SER A 347 20.53 -37.87 -19.70
CA SER A 347 19.20 -37.48 -20.17
C SER A 347 18.07 -38.07 -19.34
N ASP A 348 18.31 -39.15 -18.58
CA ASP A 348 17.27 -39.74 -17.77
C ASP A 348 16.94 -38.85 -16.55
N ALA A 349 15.64 -38.70 -16.29
CA ALA A 349 15.10 -37.88 -15.23
C ALA A 349 14.08 -38.67 -14.41
N MET A 350 14.02 -38.39 -13.11
CA MET A 350 12.91 -38.84 -12.29
C MET A 350 12.42 -37.71 -11.41
N GLN A 351 11.13 -37.42 -11.47
CA GLN A 351 10.48 -36.49 -10.56
C GLN A 351 9.60 -37.25 -9.58
N VAL A 352 9.72 -36.85 -8.32
CA VAL A 352 8.80 -37.25 -7.26
C VAL A 352 8.08 -36.01 -6.79
N MET A 353 6.76 -36.10 -6.64
CA MET A 353 5.92 -35.04 -6.10
C MET A 353 5.21 -35.55 -4.86
N GLU A 354 5.46 -34.92 -3.72
CA GLU A 354 4.66 -35.09 -2.50
C GLU A 354 3.59 -34.02 -2.50
N VAL A 355 2.32 -34.41 -2.38
CA VAL A 355 1.19 -33.49 -2.52
C VAL A 355 0.23 -33.64 -1.36
N LYS A 356 -0.32 -32.51 -0.93
CA LYS A 356 -1.36 -32.40 0.09
C LYS A 356 -2.42 -31.38 -0.37
N THR A 357 -3.68 -31.79 -0.38
CA THR A 357 -4.82 -30.94 -0.73
C THR A 357 -5.59 -30.55 0.52
N ILE A 358 -5.91 -29.27 0.69
CA ILE A 358 -6.61 -28.70 1.84
C ILE A 358 -7.69 -27.75 1.32
N GLY A 359 -8.93 -28.24 1.22
CA GLY A 359 -10.03 -27.45 0.65
C GLY A 359 -9.75 -27.07 -0.81
N THR A 360 -9.57 -25.76 -1.06
CA THR A 360 -9.23 -25.21 -2.38
C THR A 360 -7.75 -24.84 -2.55
N GLU A 361 -6.92 -25.31 -1.63
CA GLU A 361 -5.46 -25.12 -1.66
C GLU A 361 -4.75 -26.46 -1.88
N VAL A 362 -3.69 -26.46 -2.68
CA VAL A 362 -2.84 -27.63 -2.95
C VAL A 362 -1.39 -27.26 -2.67
N HIS A 363 -0.76 -28.01 -1.77
CA HIS A 363 0.65 -27.91 -1.44
C HIS A 363 1.39 -29.03 -2.16
N ILE A 364 2.47 -28.69 -2.86
CA ILE A 364 3.22 -29.60 -3.72
C ILE A 364 4.70 -29.40 -3.46
N LEU A 365 5.38 -30.45 -3.04
CA LEU A 365 6.84 -30.51 -3.05
C LEU A 365 7.27 -31.44 -4.19
N ALA A 366 7.72 -30.83 -5.28
CA ALA A 366 8.20 -31.54 -6.45
C ALA A 366 9.72 -31.50 -6.50
N CYS A 367 10.38 -32.65 -6.57
CA CYS A 367 11.83 -32.75 -6.74
C CYS A 367 12.15 -33.59 -7.97
N ALA A 368 12.88 -33.00 -8.91
CA ALA A 368 13.44 -33.67 -10.08
C ALA A 368 14.90 -34.04 -9.79
N ALA A 369 15.25 -35.31 -9.98
CA ALA A 369 16.59 -35.84 -9.81
C ALA A 369 17.30 -35.96 -11.15
N ARG A 370 18.57 -35.54 -11.17
CA ARG A 370 19.43 -35.58 -12.36
C ARG A 370 20.88 -35.89 -12.01
N ARG A 371 21.62 -36.41 -12.98
CA ARG A 371 23.09 -36.53 -12.93
C ARG A 371 23.73 -35.40 -13.74
N ALA A 372 24.81 -34.81 -13.22
CA ALA A 372 25.59 -33.82 -13.97
C ALA A 372 26.54 -34.46 -15.01
N SER A 373 26.86 -35.74 -14.83
CA SER A 373 27.68 -36.55 -15.72
C SER A 373 27.38 -38.04 -15.49
N PRO A 374 27.77 -38.96 -16.40
CA PRO A 374 27.45 -40.39 -16.25
C PRO A 374 27.97 -41.03 -14.96
N LYS A 375 29.08 -40.51 -14.43
CA LYS A 375 29.68 -40.91 -13.14
C LYS A 375 29.42 -39.90 -12.01
N GLY A 376 28.63 -38.87 -12.28
CA GLY A 376 28.33 -37.79 -11.35
C GLY A 376 27.34 -38.19 -10.27
N THR A 377 27.33 -37.43 -9.17
CA THR A 377 26.33 -37.59 -8.11
C THR A 377 24.97 -37.12 -8.59
N ILE A 378 23.92 -37.77 -8.05
CA ILE A 378 22.54 -37.34 -8.26
C ILE A 378 22.31 -36.10 -7.39
N TYR A 379 21.89 -35.01 -8.04
CA TYR A 379 21.41 -33.79 -7.40
C TYR A 379 19.91 -33.65 -7.61
N LEU A 380 19.25 -32.88 -6.75
CA LEU A 380 17.82 -32.59 -6.84
C LEU A 380 17.60 -31.11 -7.13
N MET A 381 16.67 -30.84 -8.04
CA MET A 381 16.04 -29.54 -8.19
C MET A 381 14.63 -29.65 -7.65
N CYS A 382 14.32 -28.85 -6.63
CA CYS A 382 13.05 -28.92 -5.93
C CYS A 382 12.28 -27.61 -6.01
N SER A 383 10.95 -27.72 -6.05
CA SER A 383 10.01 -26.62 -5.92
C SER A 383 8.98 -27.00 -4.86
N TYR A 384 8.90 -26.20 -3.81
CA TYR A 384 7.74 -26.20 -2.92
C TYR A 384 6.76 -25.15 -3.47
N THR A 385 5.64 -25.60 -4.00
CA THR A 385 4.61 -24.75 -4.59
C THR A 385 3.31 -24.87 -3.79
N THR A 386 2.74 -23.76 -3.35
CA THR A 386 1.36 -23.67 -2.88
C THR A 386 0.51 -23.07 -4.00
N ALA A 387 -0.61 -23.71 -4.32
CA ALA A 387 -1.55 -23.24 -5.32
C ALA A 387 -2.93 -23.14 -4.69
N ALA A 388 -3.54 -21.96 -4.75
CA ALA A 388 -4.88 -21.72 -4.22
C ALA A 388 -5.80 -21.23 -5.33
N ALA A 389 -7.01 -21.80 -5.37
CA ALA A 389 -8.05 -21.33 -6.26
C ALA A 389 -9.28 -20.88 -5.46
N THR A 390 -9.93 -19.81 -5.93
CA THR A 390 -11.25 -19.41 -5.44
C THR A 390 -12.18 -19.33 -6.63
N LEU A 391 -13.24 -20.14 -6.62
CA LEU A 391 -14.29 -20.12 -7.63
C LEU A 391 -15.48 -19.42 -7.00
N THR A 392 -16.00 -18.40 -7.67
CA THR A 392 -17.13 -17.63 -7.16
C THR A 392 -18.34 -17.80 -8.05
N LYS A 393 -19.52 -17.79 -7.44
CA LYS A 393 -20.78 -17.78 -8.18
C LYS A 393 -20.93 -16.47 -8.96
N PRO A 394 -21.68 -16.45 -10.07
CA PRO A 394 -21.97 -15.22 -10.80
C PRO A 394 -22.52 -14.13 -9.90
N GLN A 395 -21.93 -12.94 -10.00
CA GLN A 395 -22.38 -11.75 -9.29
C GLN A 395 -23.09 -10.79 -10.26
N SER A 396 -23.98 -9.95 -9.73
CA SER A 396 -24.60 -8.88 -10.51
C SER A 396 -23.56 -7.81 -10.87
N MET A 397 -23.40 -7.54 -12.17
CA MET A 397 -22.54 -6.47 -12.66
C MET A 397 -23.18 -5.10 -12.41
N LEU A 398 -22.38 -4.08 -12.10
CA LEU A 398 -22.88 -2.71 -12.08
C LEU A 398 -23.31 -2.30 -13.52
N PRO A 399 -24.48 -1.66 -13.70
CA PRO A 399 -24.99 -1.29 -15.02
C PRO A 399 -24.01 -0.44 -15.85
N GLU A 400 -23.27 0.46 -15.21
CA GLU A 400 -22.26 1.31 -15.86
C GLU A 400 -21.08 0.50 -16.40
N PHE A 401 -20.66 -0.52 -15.66
CA PHE A 401 -19.59 -1.43 -16.06
C PHE A 401 -20.07 -2.37 -17.18
N PHE A 402 -21.31 -2.84 -17.07
CA PHE A 402 -21.96 -3.62 -18.11
C PHE A 402 -22.11 -2.83 -19.42
N ALA A 403 -22.51 -1.56 -19.36
CA ALA A 403 -22.65 -0.67 -20.51
C ALA A 403 -21.30 -0.42 -21.19
N ARG A 404 -20.23 -0.13 -20.43
CA ARG A 404 -18.87 0.04 -20.98
C ARG A 404 -18.29 -1.22 -21.58
N ARG A 405 -18.75 -2.39 -21.12
CA ARG A 405 -18.41 -3.67 -21.71
C ARG A 405 -19.12 -3.90 -23.04
N ALA A 406 -20.26 -3.26 -23.29
CA ALA A 406 -20.99 -3.26 -24.57
C ALA A 406 -21.25 -4.67 -25.15
N GLY A 407 -21.49 -5.67 -24.31
CA GLY A 407 -21.71 -7.06 -24.76
C GLY A 407 -20.47 -7.76 -25.31
N LYS A 408 -19.26 -7.19 -25.16
CA LYS A 408 -18.00 -7.83 -25.56
C LYS A 408 -17.90 -9.22 -24.92
N PRO A 409 -17.45 -10.23 -25.68
CA PRO A 409 -17.32 -11.59 -25.16
C PRO A 409 -16.43 -11.54 -23.92
N TYR A 410 -16.79 -12.32 -22.91
CA TYR A 410 -15.84 -12.72 -21.90
C TYR A 410 -14.81 -13.52 -22.67
N ALA A 411 -13.70 -12.88 -23.07
CA ALA A 411 -12.79 -13.54 -23.97
C ALA A 411 -12.35 -14.83 -23.28
N PRO A 412 -12.66 -16.01 -23.86
CA PRO A 412 -12.00 -17.21 -23.39
C PRO A 412 -10.54 -16.88 -23.63
N TYR A 413 -9.77 -16.94 -22.55
CA TYR A 413 -8.37 -17.33 -22.57
C TYR A 413 -7.64 -16.96 -23.87
N ALA A 414 -6.84 -15.89 -23.86
CA ALA A 414 -6.15 -15.36 -25.03
C ALA A 414 -5.67 -16.50 -25.94
N ARG A 415 -6.15 -16.53 -27.19
CA ARG A 415 -5.72 -17.47 -28.24
C ARG A 415 -4.19 -17.43 -28.52
N TYR A 416 -3.47 -16.55 -27.83
CA TYR A 416 -2.11 -16.08 -28.11
C TYR A 416 -1.12 -16.27 -26.97
N ALA A 417 -1.55 -16.59 -25.74
CA ALA A 417 -0.64 -16.77 -24.61
C ALA A 417 -0.87 -18.14 -23.96
N LEU A 418 0.22 -18.87 -23.73
CA LEU A 418 0.18 -20.15 -23.05
C LEU A 418 -0.31 -20.02 -21.60
N TYR A 419 -0.16 -18.86 -20.94
CA TYR A 419 -0.64 -18.52 -19.58
C TYR A 419 -0.77 -17.00 -19.38
N THR A 420 -1.53 -16.60 -18.36
CA THR A 420 -1.81 -15.20 -18.02
C THR A 420 -1.39 -14.91 -16.57
N VAL A 421 -0.67 -13.81 -16.34
CA VAL A 421 -0.24 -13.37 -15.00
C VAL A 421 -0.69 -11.92 -14.80
N ASP A 422 -1.62 -11.71 -13.88
CA ASP A 422 -2.14 -10.37 -13.64
C ASP A 422 -1.16 -9.58 -12.76
N ILE A 423 -0.69 -10.18 -11.67
CA ILE A 423 0.34 -9.58 -10.81
C ILE A 423 1.40 -10.62 -10.45
N LEU A 424 2.66 -10.21 -10.54
CA LEU A 424 3.82 -10.94 -10.02
C LEU A 424 4.32 -10.23 -8.75
N ALA A 425 4.43 -10.98 -7.65
CA ALA A 425 4.97 -10.49 -6.38
C ALA A 425 6.22 -11.28 -5.99
N GLU A 426 7.37 -10.60 -5.94
CA GLU A 426 8.64 -11.19 -5.49
C GLU A 426 8.82 -11.00 -3.98
N HIS A 427 9.10 -12.08 -3.26
CA HIS A 427 9.32 -12.03 -1.82
C HIS A 427 10.78 -11.70 -1.52
N LEU A 428 11.00 -10.67 -0.70
CA LEU A 428 12.35 -10.24 -0.32
C LEU A 428 12.92 -11.09 0.82
N PRO A 429 14.25 -11.33 0.84
CA PRO A 429 14.89 -12.04 1.92
C PRO A 429 14.94 -11.22 3.21
N LEU A 430 15.03 -11.90 4.35
CA LEU A 430 15.20 -11.29 5.66
C LEU A 430 16.46 -10.41 5.68
N ALA A 431 16.35 -9.18 6.22
CA ALA A 431 17.44 -8.20 6.24
C ALA A 431 18.75 -8.76 6.83
N ASN A 432 18.64 -9.60 7.87
CA ASN A 432 19.78 -10.20 8.58
C ASN A 432 20.45 -11.35 7.82
N SER A 433 19.92 -11.74 6.65
CA SER A 433 20.50 -12.82 5.82
C SER A 433 21.50 -12.31 4.77
N VAL A 434 21.53 -10.99 4.53
CA VAL A 434 22.45 -10.32 3.60
C VAL A 434 23.85 -10.34 4.20
N GLY A 435 24.65 -11.36 3.86
CA GLY A 435 26.01 -11.57 4.38
C GLY A 435 26.29 -12.99 4.89
N SER A 436 25.25 -13.83 5.05
CA SER A 436 25.35 -15.18 5.63
C SER A 436 25.61 -16.32 4.63
N GLY A 437 25.82 -15.99 3.35
CA GLY A 437 26.10 -16.95 2.27
C GLY A 437 24.86 -17.63 1.66
N GLN A 438 23.69 -17.62 2.32
CA GLN A 438 22.40 -18.04 1.75
C GLN A 438 21.25 -17.13 2.19
N PRO A 439 20.38 -16.67 1.28
CA PRO A 439 19.23 -15.84 1.64
C PRO A 439 18.21 -16.65 2.44
N ARG A 440 17.70 -16.06 3.53
CA ARG A 440 16.62 -16.65 4.33
C ARG A 440 15.33 -15.88 4.11
N TYR A 441 14.21 -16.56 4.15
CA TYR A 441 12.89 -15.99 3.87
C TYR A 441 11.90 -16.31 4.99
N ALA A 442 10.91 -15.45 5.17
CA ALA A 442 9.78 -15.72 6.07
C ALA A 442 8.85 -16.76 5.43
N THR A 443 9.25 -18.04 5.45
CA THR A 443 8.58 -19.10 4.69
C THR A 443 7.11 -19.29 5.07
N ALA A 444 6.75 -19.11 6.35
CA ALA A 444 5.35 -19.19 6.78
C ALA A 444 4.43 -18.18 6.06
N SER A 445 4.86 -16.91 5.92
CA SER A 445 4.07 -15.89 5.21
C SER A 445 4.03 -16.16 3.69
N ILE A 446 5.11 -16.71 3.14
CA ILE A 446 5.19 -17.07 1.72
C ILE A 446 4.20 -18.19 1.39
N LEU A 447 4.14 -19.25 2.22
CA LEU A 447 3.24 -20.38 1.98
C LEU A 447 1.77 -19.96 2.06
N ALA A 448 1.41 -19.03 2.95
CA ALA A 448 0.06 -18.47 3.06
C ALA A 448 -0.31 -17.49 1.91
N ALA A 449 0.68 -16.96 1.20
CA ALA A 449 0.48 -15.87 0.25
C ALA A 449 -0.48 -16.22 -0.90
N SER A 450 -0.47 -17.46 -1.39
CA SER A 450 -1.35 -17.90 -2.47
C SER A 450 -2.83 -17.80 -2.09
N ARG A 451 -3.19 -18.31 -0.91
CA ARG A 451 -4.56 -18.28 -0.42
C ARG A 451 -5.04 -16.85 -0.19
N GLU A 452 -4.22 -16.01 0.42
CA GLU A 452 -4.52 -14.61 0.67
C GLU A 452 -4.69 -13.81 -0.64
N ALA A 453 -3.79 -14.02 -1.61
CA ALA A 453 -3.85 -13.39 -2.92
C ALA A 453 -5.10 -13.80 -3.71
N ALA A 454 -5.41 -15.10 -3.77
CA ALA A 454 -6.60 -15.62 -4.45
C ALA A 454 -7.89 -15.04 -3.83
N THR A 455 -7.93 -14.96 -2.49
CA THR A 455 -9.06 -14.39 -1.73
C THR A 455 -9.23 -12.91 -2.02
N TYR A 456 -8.14 -12.12 -2.00
CA TYR A 456 -8.18 -10.69 -2.30
C TYR A 456 -8.67 -10.42 -3.73
N PHE A 457 -8.16 -11.17 -4.71
CA PHE A 457 -8.60 -11.05 -6.10
C PHE A 457 -10.05 -11.50 -6.30
N ALA A 458 -10.53 -12.47 -5.52
CA ALA A 458 -11.94 -12.87 -5.55
C ALA A 458 -12.82 -11.73 -5.03
N SER A 459 -12.39 -11.05 -3.96
CA SER A 459 -13.08 -9.87 -3.42
C SER A 459 -13.11 -8.68 -4.38
N LEU A 460 -12.19 -8.56 -5.34
CA LEU A 460 -12.33 -7.55 -6.41
C LEU A 460 -13.58 -7.79 -7.28
N GLY A 461 -14.18 -8.99 -7.24
CA GLY A 461 -15.44 -9.32 -7.92
C GLY A 461 -15.43 -8.96 -9.41
N GLN A 462 -16.54 -8.47 -9.94
CA GLN A 462 -16.57 -8.02 -11.34
C GLN A 462 -15.96 -6.62 -11.56
N ASN A 463 -15.47 -5.93 -10.52
CA ASN A 463 -14.80 -4.62 -10.68
C ASN A 463 -13.48 -4.71 -11.42
N PHE A 464 -12.93 -5.91 -11.61
CA PHE A 464 -11.67 -6.15 -12.27
C PHE A 464 -11.91 -6.97 -13.54
N TYR A 465 -11.80 -6.32 -14.70
CA TYR A 465 -12.02 -6.97 -15.99
C TYR A 465 -10.87 -6.67 -16.95
N ILE A 466 -10.34 -7.73 -17.55
CA ILE A 466 -9.33 -7.64 -18.59
C ILE A 466 -10.03 -7.77 -19.94
N ASP A 467 -9.99 -6.70 -20.74
CA ASP A 467 -10.41 -6.69 -22.13
C ASP A 467 -9.24 -7.15 -23.02
N TRP A 468 -9.24 -8.43 -23.36
CA TRP A 468 -8.21 -9.02 -24.21
C TRP A 468 -8.19 -8.47 -25.64
N THR A 469 -9.34 -7.99 -26.13
CA THR A 469 -9.46 -7.50 -27.51
C THR A 469 -8.88 -6.10 -27.66
N GLU A 470 -9.15 -5.22 -26.69
CA GLU A 470 -8.63 -3.85 -26.69
C GLU A 470 -7.30 -3.70 -25.96
N ARG A 471 -6.80 -4.76 -25.33
CA ARG A 471 -5.61 -4.76 -24.47
C ARG A 471 -5.72 -3.77 -23.30
N LYS A 472 -6.88 -3.72 -22.66
CA LYS A 472 -7.17 -2.77 -21.57
C LYS A 472 -7.67 -3.50 -20.34
N ILE A 473 -7.55 -2.86 -19.19
CA ILE A 473 -8.13 -3.34 -17.94
C ILE A 473 -9.11 -2.30 -17.44
N LEU A 474 -10.31 -2.73 -17.11
CA LEU A 474 -11.36 -1.90 -16.52
C LEU A 474 -11.37 -2.16 -15.02
N LEU A 475 -11.13 -1.11 -14.23
CA LEU A 475 -11.21 -1.12 -12.77
C LEU A 475 -12.16 -0.06 -12.25
N ILE A 476 -12.91 -0.41 -11.20
CA ILE A 476 -13.72 0.54 -10.44
C ILE A 476 -12.99 0.93 -9.17
N PHE A 477 -12.71 2.23 -9.04
CA PHE A 477 -12.11 2.83 -7.86
C PHE A 477 -13.15 3.65 -7.09
N GLU A 478 -13.05 3.59 -5.77
CA GLU A 478 -13.56 4.60 -4.88
C GLU A 478 -12.48 5.68 -4.73
N THR A 479 -12.78 6.88 -5.21
CA THR A 479 -11.87 8.02 -5.15
C THR A 479 -12.19 8.88 -3.94
N ILE A 480 -11.18 9.11 -3.12
CA ILE A 480 -11.28 9.95 -1.92
C ILE A 480 -10.37 11.16 -2.12
N ASP A 481 -10.95 12.36 -2.02
CA ASP A 481 -10.19 13.61 -2.01
C ASP A 481 -9.95 14.03 -0.56
N PRO A 482 -8.72 13.87 -0.02
CA PRO A 482 -8.40 14.27 1.34
C PRO A 482 -8.40 15.80 1.43
N LEU A 483 -9.32 16.36 2.21
CA LEU A 483 -9.33 17.77 2.57
C LEU A 483 -8.45 17.97 3.79
N LYS A 484 -7.36 18.74 3.63
CA LYS A 484 -6.56 19.22 4.75
C LYS A 484 -7.24 20.40 5.40
N GLY A 485 -7.22 20.45 6.72
CA GLY A 485 -7.79 21.56 7.48
C GLY A 485 -7.45 21.47 8.95
N TYR A 486 -8.28 22.08 9.76
CA TYR A 486 -8.08 22.16 11.20
C TYR A 486 -9.33 21.73 11.96
N GLU A 487 -9.10 20.94 13.00
CA GLU A 487 -10.11 20.65 14.01
C GLU A 487 -10.00 21.67 15.13
N ILE A 488 -11.08 22.46 15.28
CA ILE A 488 -11.22 23.46 16.33
C ILE A 488 -12.39 23.03 17.23
N PRO A 489 -12.22 22.99 18.57
CA PRO A 489 -13.33 22.81 19.49
C PRO A 489 -14.39 23.89 19.26
N LEU A 490 -15.67 23.51 19.17
CA LEU A 490 -16.75 24.44 18.84
C LEU A 490 -16.85 25.59 19.85
N TRP A 491 -16.68 25.28 21.14
CA TRP A 491 -16.67 26.28 22.21
C TRP A 491 -15.55 27.30 22.01
N LEU A 492 -14.34 26.85 21.63
CA LEU A 492 -13.20 27.73 21.41
C LEU A 492 -13.47 28.69 20.25
N PHE A 493 -13.96 28.15 19.13
CA PHE A 493 -14.31 28.95 17.96
C PHE A 493 -15.38 29.99 18.28
N ALA A 494 -16.45 29.59 18.99
CA ALA A 494 -17.51 30.48 19.41
C ALA A 494 -17.00 31.57 20.38
N THR A 495 -16.14 31.22 21.35
CA THR A 495 -15.56 32.20 22.28
C THR A 495 -14.66 33.20 21.59
N VAL A 496 -13.84 32.77 20.63
CA VAL A 496 -12.95 33.67 19.88
C VAL A 496 -13.78 34.65 19.04
N ILE A 497 -14.80 34.17 18.33
CA ILE A 497 -15.69 35.05 17.56
C ILE A 497 -16.44 36.03 18.47
N ALA A 498 -17.03 35.54 19.57
CA ALA A 498 -17.75 36.40 20.51
C ALA A 498 -16.84 37.50 21.09
N ALA A 499 -15.59 37.14 21.44
CA ALA A 499 -14.60 38.08 21.89
C ALA A 499 -14.23 39.10 20.78
N MET A 500 -14.00 38.66 19.54
CA MET A 500 -13.74 39.57 18.41
C MET A 500 -14.87 40.58 18.19
N VAL A 501 -16.12 40.11 18.19
CA VAL A 501 -17.30 40.96 17.98
C VAL A 501 -17.48 41.93 19.16
N GLY A 502 -17.35 41.45 20.39
CA GLY A 502 -17.43 42.29 21.59
C GLY A 502 -16.33 43.35 21.63
N SER A 503 -15.09 42.96 21.30
CA SER A 503 -13.95 43.85 21.18
C SER A 503 -14.17 44.92 20.11
N LEU A 504 -14.64 44.54 18.92
CA LEU A 504 -14.95 45.48 17.85
C LEU A 504 -16.06 46.46 18.26
N ALA A 505 -17.14 45.96 18.85
CA ALA A 505 -18.26 46.79 19.33
C ALA A 505 -17.79 47.80 20.40
N LEU A 506 -16.95 47.36 21.33
CA LEU A 506 -16.37 48.23 22.35
C LEU A 506 -15.51 49.33 21.71
N VAL A 507 -14.60 48.96 20.80
CA VAL A 507 -13.74 49.92 20.10
C VAL A 507 -14.57 50.96 19.35
N LEU A 508 -15.56 50.53 18.57
CA LEU A 508 -16.44 51.44 17.85
C LEU A 508 -17.22 52.35 18.81
N THR A 509 -17.75 51.80 19.90
CA THR A 509 -18.50 52.60 20.90
C THR A 509 -17.63 53.70 21.50
N VAL A 510 -16.37 53.37 21.84
CA VAL A 510 -15.41 54.34 22.37
C VAL A 510 -15.00 55.37 21.31
N GLU A 511 -14.75 54.92 20.08
CA GLU A 511 -14.43 55.80 18.94
C GLU A 511 -15.57 56.73 18.55
N PHE A 512 -16.85 56.36 18.76
CA PHE A 512 -17.97 57.28 18.49
C PHE A 512 -18.33 58.16 19.71
N SER A 513 -18.16 57.67 20.93
CA SER A 513 -18.71 58.33 22.13
C SER A 513 -17.71 59.20 22.90
N MET A 514 -16.40 59.09 22.64
CA MET A 514 -15.39 59.88 23.34
C MET A 514 -15.07 61.21 22.65
N GLU A 515 -14.46 62.14 23.37
CA GLU A 515 -13.85 63.34 22.78
C GLU A 515 -12.45 63.00 22.26
N ASP A 516 -11.98 63.66 21.19
CA ASP A 516 -10.70 63.36 20.53
C ASP A 516 -9.49 63.40 21.47
N LYS A 517 -9.55 64.24 22.51
CA LYS A 517 -8.54 64.32 23.56
C LYS A 517 -8.35 63.01 24.34
N PHE A 518 -9.32 62.09 24.33
CA PHE A 518 -9.18 60.77 24.96
C PHE A 518 -8.92 59.64 23.95
N LYS A 519 -9.00 59.94 22.64
CA LYS A 519 -8.86 58.95 21.56
C LYS A 519 -7.51 58.98 20.85
N ARG A 520 -6.90 60.15 20.68
CA ARG A 520 -5.76 60.33 19.75
C ARG A 520 -4.40 60.17 20.42
N SER A 521 -3.40 59.76 19.64
CA SER A 521 -2.05 59.48 20.11
C SER A 521 -1.33 60.74 20.63
N LEU A 522 -0.29 60.58 21.46
CA LEU A 522 0.50 61.72 21.94
C LEU A 522 1.12 62.48 20.75
N GLN A 523 1.60 61.76 19.74
CA GLN A 523 2.14 62.34 18.51
C GLN A 523 1.10 63.15 17.72
N TRP A 524 -0.14 62.68 17.64
CA TRP A 524 -1.21 63.42 16.99
C TRP A 524 -1.51 64.72 17.75
N MET A 525 -1.68 64.66 19.07
CA MET A 525 -1.91 65.85 19.91
C MET A 525 -0.75 66.84 19.82
N VAL A 526 0.50 66.37 19.92
CA VAL A 526 1.69 67.21 19.77
C VAL A 526 1.78 67.81 18.37
N SER A 527 1.42 67.05 17.32
CA SER A 527 1.37 67.58 15.95
C SER A 527 0.26 68.63 15.76
N GLU A 528 -0.87 68.49 16.47
CA GLU A 528 -1.99 69.43 16.43
C GLU A 528 -1.66 70.71 17.24
N GLU A 529 -0.97 70.57 18.38
CA GLU A 529 -0.41 71.68 19.16
C GLU A 529 0.72 72.40 18.39
N LEU A 530 1.60 71.66 17.71
CA LEU A 530 2.63 72.23 16.82
C LEU A 530 2.00 72.92 15.61
N ALA A 531 0.97 72.34 14.99
CA ALA A 531 0.25 72.95 13.88
C ALA A 531 -0.46 74.24 14.30
N SER A 532 -1.11 74.23 15.48
CA SER A 532 -1.78 75.42 16.02
C SER A 532 -0.81 76.53 16.43
N SER A 533 0.41 76.19 16.88
CA SER A 533 1.45 77.15 17.24
C SER A 533 2.26 77.67 16.05
N GLN A 534 2.39 76.91 14.97
CA GLN A 534 3.00 77.35 13.71
C GLN A 534 2.17 78.42 12.99
N GLY A 535 0.83 78.41 13.12
CA GLY A 535 -0.05 79.43 12.55
C GLY A 535 0.08 80.83 13.15
N GLN A 536 0.71 80.98 14.33
CA GLN A 536 0.86 82.28 15.00
C GLN A 536 2.31 82.80 15.09
N LYS A 537 3.33 82.02 14.70
CA LYS A 537 4.75 82.42 14.84
C LYS A 537 5.68 82.08 13.67
N ALA A 538 5.20 81.47 12.60
CA ALA A 538 6.02 81.32 11.39
C ALA A 538 5.89 82.57 10.50
N PRO A 539 6.99 83.20 10.04
CA PRO A 539 6.90 84.22 9.00
C PRO A 539 6.34 83.58 7.73
N MET A 540 5.21 84.08 7.24
CA MET A 540 4.73 83.72 5.90
C MET A 540 5.76 84.23 4.89
N LEU A 541 6.30 83.34 4.06
CA LEU A 541 6.93 83.76 2.82
C LEU A 541 5.86 84.45 1.99
N MET A 542 6.05 85.74 1.68
CA MET A 542 5.29 86.37 0.61
C MET A 542 5.64 85.64 -0.69
N GLU A 543 4.62 85.08 -1.35
CA GLU A 543 4.72 84.70 -2.75
C GLU A 543 4.70 85.98 -3.60
N TYR A 544 5.63 86.06 -4.55
CA TYR A 544 5.64 87.05 -5.64
C TYR A 544 4.61 86.71 -6.70
#